data_AF-A0A2G8S2M6-F1
#
_entry.id   AF-A0A2G8S2M6-F1
#
_cell.length_a   1.000
_cell.length_b   1.000
_cell.length_c   1.000
_cell.angle_alpha   90.00
_cell.angle_beta   90.00
_cell.angle_gamma   90.00
#
_symmetry.space_group_name_H-M   'P 1'
#
loop_
_entity.id
_entity.type
_entity.pdbx_description
1 polymer ?
#
loop_
_entity_poly.entity_id
_entity_poly.type
_entity_poly.pdbx_seq_one_letter_code
_entity_poly.pdbx_strand_id
1 'polypeptide(L)'
;MSNIEISLALSLVLIVIFVVRHYLFNRPLPPGPTGLPFVGVAWQIPSDKQWLKFHDWINSYEGDIVAITAMGQPTLILGSAKAASDLLDAKGAIYSDRPSAVMAGELVGWDRGMGYAHGPDNPRFREFRRLFQQSIGSRACLDPHILNIQEKETHRLMLRMLRDPKNFYRHPRESTGALILRLAYGYEVASSASADAGTGDALVRTVEVAMHGFAKASEPGAFLVDNFPALRYVPEWILRLCGSNFKAVARQMRKELDEMYDLPFAFVTSAKGGIVLW
;
A
#
# COMPACT_ATOMS: atom_id res chain seq x y z
N MET A 1 38.84 24.12 23.90
CA MET A 1 38.71 22.95 23.01
C MET A 1 38.48 23.45 21.60
N SER A 2 39.27 22.97 20.65
CA SER A 2 39.04 23.32 19.24
C SER A 2 37.75 22.67 18.75
N ASN A 3 37.07 23.28 17.77
CA ASN A 3 35.86 22.68 17.15
C ASN A 3 36.10 21.24 16.64
N ILE A 4 37.36 20.91 16.36
CA ILE A 4 37.82 19.58 15.91
C ILE A 4 37.74 18.56 17.05
N GLU A 5 38.17 18.92 18.26
CA GLU A 5 38.10 18.04 19.44
C GLU A 5 36.65 17.72 19.83
N ILE A 6 35.77 18.73 19.73
CA ILE A 6 34.33 18.55 19.98
C ILE A 6 33.74 17.61 18.93
N SER A 7 34.08 17.78 17.64
CA SER A 7 33.61 16.91 16.56
C SER A 7 34.09 15.46 16.71
N LEU A 8 35.35 15.25 17.14
CA LEU A 8 35.93 13.92 17.35
C LEU A 8 35.32 13.22 18.57
N ALA A 9 35.07 13.96 19.65
CA ALA A 9 34.38 13.42 20.82
C ALA A 9 32.94 13.02 20.48
N LEU A 10 32.23 13.84 19.69
CA LEU A 10 30.85 13.55 19.28
C LEU A 10 30.78 12.32 18.36
N SER A 11 31.70 12.19 17.41
CA SER A 11 31.75 11.02 16.53
C SER A 11 32.11 9.75 17.31
N LEU A 12 33.06 9.81 18.26
CA LEU A 12 33.39 8.70 19.13
C LEU A 12 32.20 8.26 19.98
N VAL A 13 31.48 9.21 20.59
CA VAL A 13 30.27 8.92 21.38
C VAL A 13 29.18 8.28 20.51
N LEU A 14 28.96 8.78 19.30
CA LEU A 14 28.01 8.17 18.35
C LEU A 14 28.43 6.75 17.95
N ILE A 15 29.73 6.51 17.73
CA ILE A 15 30.28 5.17 17.44
C ILE A 15 30.09 4.24 18.64
N VAL A 16 30.38 4.68 19.85
CA VAL A 16 30.21 3.86 21.06
C VAL A 16 28.73 3.54 21.30
N ILE A 17 27.84 4.52 21.20
CA ILE A 17 26.39 4.29 21.30
C ILE A 17 25.94 3.31 20.22
N PHE A 18 26.45 3.44 18.99
CA PHE A 18 26.14 2.54 17.89
C PHE A 18 26.60 1.11 18.17
N VAL A 19 27.85 0.91 18.58
CA VAL A 19 28.41 -0.41 18.90
C VAL A 19 27.65 -1.04 20.06
N VAL A 20 27.44 -0.30 21.14
CA VAL A 20 26.69 -0.78 22.31
C VAL A 20 25.26 -1.15 21.93
N ARG A 21 24.57 -0.33 21.12
CA ARG A 21 23.22 -0.63 20.65
C ARG A 21 23.22 -1.84 19.70
N HIS A 22 24.21 -1.99 18.84
CA HIS A 22 24.35 -3.14 17.95
C HIS A 22 24.51 -4.44 18.75
N TYR A 23 25.36 -4.45 19.78
CA TYR A 23 25.59 -5.64 20.60
C TYR A 23 24.47 -5.93 21.59
N LEU A 24 23.85 -4.92 22.21
CA LEU A 24 22.80 -5.12 23.21
C LEU A 24 21.43 -5.48 22.61
N PHE A 25 21.16 -5.09 21.37
CA PHE A 25 19.86 -5.33 20.72
C PHE A 25 19.91 -6.43 19.64
N ASN A 26 21.05 -7.09 19.44
CA ASN A 26 21.13 -8.27 18.59
C ASN A 26 20.45 -9.47 19.27
N ARG A 27 19.15 -9.62 19.01
CA ARG A 27 18.45 -10.90 19.19
C ARG A 27 19.01 -11.89 18.16
N PRO A 28 19.06 -13.20 18.46
CA PRO A 28 19.39 -14.19 17.45
C PRO A 28 18.35 -14.10 16.33
N LEU A 29 18.78 -13.59 15.18
CA LEU A 29 17.98 -13.53 13.97
C LEU A 29 18.19 -14.82 13.16
N PRO A 30 17.20 -15.22 12.35
CA PRO A 30 17.40 -16.23 11.31
C PRO A 30 18.63 -15.91 10.46
N PRO A 31 19.27 -16.92 9.85
CA PRO A 31 20.43 -16.70 8.99
C PRO A 31 20.08 -15.78 7.81
N GLY A 32 21.06 -15.04 7.32
CA GLY A 32 20.88 -14.18 6.17
C GLY A 32 22.10 -13.34 5.80
N PRO A 33 22.04 -12.64 4.66
CA PRO A 33 23.16 -11.87 4.14
C PRO A 33 23.52 -10.72 5.07
N THR A 34 24.81 -10.65 5.40
CA THR A 34 25.36 -9.52 6.17
C THR A 34 25.56 -8.32 5.23
N GLY A 35 25.00 -7.18 5.63
CA GLY A 35 25.04 -5.94 4.85
C GLY A 35 26.13 -4.96 5.29
N LEU A 36 26.25 -3.86 4.55
CA LEU A 36 27.13 -2.75 4.94
C LEU A 36 26.58 -2.01 6.17
N PRO A 37 27.42 -1.34 6.97
CA PRO A 37 26.94 -0.46 8.04
C PRO A 37 25.94 0.58 7.50
N PHE A 38 24.87 0.84 8.25
CA PHE A 38 23.75 1.76 7.94
C PHE A 38 22.86 1.40 6.74
N VAL A 39 23.44 1.00 5.61
CA VAL A 39 22.70 0.67 4.37
C VAL A 39 22.17 -0.77 4.39
N GLY A 40 22.87 -1.67 5.08
CA GLY A 40 22.57 -3.08 5.08
C GLY A 40 22.74 -3.69 3.68
N VAL A 41 21.81 -4.55 3.27
CA VAL A 41 21.79 -5.20 1.95
C VAL A 41 20.97 -4.43 0.91
N ALA A 42 20.51 -3.22 1.22
CA ALA A 42 19.62 -2.45 0.34
C ALA A 42 20.21 -2.23 -1.06
N TRP A 43 21.53 -2.05 -1.17
CA TRP A 43 22.23 -1.90 -2.44
C TRP A 43 22.27 -3.17 -3.31
N GLN A 44 22.00 -4.33 -2.73
CA GLN A 44 21.91 -5.62 -3.43
C GLN A 44 20.49 -5.92 -3.92
N ILE A 45 19.49 -5.14 -3.47
CA ILE A 45 18.09 -5.31 -3.85
C ILE A 45 17.90 -4.62 -5.21
N PRO A 46 17.54 -5.36 -6.28
CA PRO A 46 17.31 -4.76 -7.58
C PRO A 46 16.08 -3.83 -7.55
N SER A 47 16.05 -2.82 -8.41
CA SER A 47 14.90 -1.90 -8.50
C SER A 47 13.64 -2.59 -9.05
N ASP A 48 13.80 -3.63 -9.86
CA ASP A 48 12.71 -4.45 -10.41
C ASP A 48 12.89 -5.92 -10.00
N LYS A 49 11.76 -6.64 -9.89
CA LYS A 49 11.72 -8.07 -9.57
C LYS A 49 12.48 -8.46 -8.30
N GLN A 50 12.34 -7.66 -7.25
CA GLN A 50 12.96 -7.86 -5.93
C GLN A 50 12.77 -9.28 -5.38
N TRP A 51 11.61 -9.89 -5.66
CA TRP A 51 11.28 -11.26 -5.24
C TRP A 51 12.25 -12.32 -5.77
N LEU A 52 12.89 -12.11 -6.93
CA LEU A 52 13.92 -13.04 -7.45
C LEU A 52 15.15 -13.03 -6.55
N LYS A 53 15.61 -11.85 -6.14
CA LYS A 53 16.76 -11.72 -5.22
C LYS A 53 16.44 -12.30 -3.85
N PHE A 54 15.21 -12.11 -3.37
CA PHE A 54 14.75 -12.71 -2.13
C PHE A 54 14.74 -14.23 -2.20
N HIS A 55 14.28 -14.80 -3.32
CA HIS A 55 14.32 -16.24 -3.57
C HIS A 55 15.76 -16.78 -3.61
N ASP A 56 16.69 -16.09 -4.27
CA ASP A 56 18.10 -16.47 -4.29
C ASP A 56 18.69 -16.53 -2.88
N TRP A 57 18.36 -15.56 -2.03
CA TRP A 57 18.79 -15.58 -0.62
C TRP A 57 18.17 -16.74 0.15
N ILE A 58 16.87 -16.97 0.04
CA ILE A 58 16.19 -18.11 0.66
C ILE A 58 16.90 -19.43 0.32
N ASN A 59 17.21 -19.64 -0.96
CA ASN A 59 17.90 -20.85 -1.42
C ASN A 59 19.34 -20.93 -0.90
N SER A 60 20.07 -19.80 -0.89
CA SER A 60 21.48 -19.76 -0.46
C SER A 60 21.68 -20.06 1.02
N TYR A 61 20.70 -19.74 1.86
CA TYR A 61 20.76 -19.97 3.31
C TYR A 61 19.99 -21.22 3.75
N GLU A 62 19.50 -22.03 2.80
CA GLU A 62 18.81 -23.31 3.02
C GLU A 62 17.72 -23.25 4.13
N GLY A 63 16.98 -22.14 4.18
CA GLY A 63 16.07 -21.83 5.28
C GLY A 63 14.68 -21.40 4.83
N ASP A 64 13.67 -21.73 5.64
CA ASP A 64 12.29 -21.28 5.45
C ASP A 64 12.11 -19.76 5.68
N ILE A 65 13.04 -19.14 6.41
CA ILE A 65 13.03 -17.73 6.78
C ILE A 65 14.45 -17.18 6.70
N VAL A 66 14.60 -16.03 6.04
CA VAL A 66 15.86 -15.29 5.96
C VAL A 66 15.70 -13.92 6.58
N ALA A 67 16.64 -13.51 7.43
CA ALA A 67 16.66 -12.16 7.98
C ALA A 67 17.59 -11.26 7.17
N ILE A 68 17.11 -10.08 6.81
CA ILE A 68 17.91 -9.03 6.18
C ILE A 68 17.80 -7.73 6.97
N THR A 69 18.74 -6.82 6.74
CA THR A 69 18.58 -5.42 7.15
C THR A 69 18.75 -4.56 5.92
N ALA A 70 17.79 -3.68 5.65
CA ALA A 70 17.84 -2.72 4.55
C ALA A 70 17.58 -1.32 5.09
N MET A 71 18.50 -0.37 4.86
CA MET A 71 18.40 1.01 5.36
C MET A 71 18.11 1.10 6.87
N GLY A 72 18.73 0.23 7.67
CA GLY A 72 18.53 0.16 9.12
C GLY A 72 17.23 -0.47 9.59
N GLN A 73 16.38 -0.97 8.66
CA GLN A 73 15.15 -1.69 8.97
C GLN A 73 15.42 -3.21 8.91
N PRO A 74 15.28 -3.95 10.01
CA PRO A 74 15.31 -5.41 10.00
C PRO A 74 14.04 -5.96 9.34
N THR A 75 14.21 -6.84 8.36
CA THR A 75 13.12 -7.45 7.60
C THR A 75 13.28 -8.96 7.56
N LEU A 76 12.20 -9.69 7.84
CA LEU A 76 12.14 -11.14 7.66
C LEU A 76 11.50 -11.47 6.31
N ILE A 77 12.20 -12.26 5.51
CA ILE A 77 11.71 -12.79 4.25
C ILE A 77 11.24 -14.23 4.51
N LEU A 78 9.97 -14.51 4.17
CA LEU A 78 9.38 -15.84 4.31
C LEU A 78 9.51 -16.60 2.99
N GLY A 79 10.26 -17.71 3.01
CA GLY A 79 10.60 -18.48 1.82
C GLY A 79 9.73 -19.71 1.57
N SER A 80 8.99 -20.19 2.58
CA SER A 80 8.09 -21.33 2.42
C SER A 80 6.65 -21.02 2.79
N ALA A 81 5.74 -21.76 2.17
CA ALA A 81 4.30 -21.67 2.44
C ALA A 81 3.98 -22.01 3.91
N LYS A 82 4.74 -22.94 4.51
CA LYS A 82 4.61 -23.30 5.93
C LYS A 82 4.95 -22.12 6.82
N ALA A 83 6.11 -21.48 6.63
CA ALA A 83 6.49 -20.30 7.40
C ALA A 83 5.49 -19.14 7.24
N ALA A 84 4.98 -18.93 6.02
CA ALA A 84 3.94 -17.94 5.77
C ALA A 84 2.65 -18.25 6.54
N SER A 85 2.17 -19.50 6.54
CA SER A 85 0.97 -19.90 7.28
C SER A 85 1.18 -19.83 8.81
N ASP A 86 2.30 -20.34 9.32
CA ASP A 86 2.60 -20.37 10.75
C ASP A 86 2.72 -18.96 11.36
N LEU A 87 3.17 -17.97 10.58
CA LEU A 87 3.33 -16.59 11.05
C LEU A 87 2.13 -15.70 10.70
N LEU A 88 1.69 -15.68 9.44
CA LEU A 88 0.68 -14.71 8.99
C LEU A 88 -0.75 -15.16 9.27
N ASP A 89 -1.02 -16.47 9.31
CA ASP A 89 -2.35 -17.02 9.56
C ASP A 89 -2.50 -17.42 11.04
N ALA A 90 -1.72 -18.42 11.48
CA ALA A 90 -1.83 -18.96 12.84
C ALA A 90 -1.50 -17.93 13.92
N LYS A 91 -0.60 -16.98 13.62
CA LYS A 91 -0.19 -15.87 14.53
C LYS A 91 -0.62 -14.50 13.98
N GLY A 92 -1.69 -14.45 13.20
CA GLY A 92 -2.17 -13.21 12.60
C GLY A 92 -2.39 -12.07 13.60
N ALA A 93 -2.84 -12.34 14.82
CA ALA A 93 -3.01 -11.32 15.86
C ALA A 93 -1.70 -10.62 16.29
N ILE A 94 -0.54 -11.21 16.00
CA ILE A 94 0.79 -10.64 16.32
C ILE A 94 1.39 -9.98 15.07
N TYR A 95 1.22 -10.59 13.90
CA TYR A 95 1.90 -10.18 12.66
C TYR A 95 1.01 -9.43 11.65
N SER A 96 -0.24 -9.11 12.00
CA SER A 96 -1.16 -8.37 11.10
C SER A 96 -0.91 -6.86 11.04
N ASP A 97 0.02 -6.32 11.81
CA ASP A 97 0.35 -4.90 11.74
C ASP A 97 1.00 -4.53 10.39
N ARG A 98 1.10 -3.23 10.12
CA ARG A 98 1.71 -2.68 8.91
C ARG A 98 2.90 -1.80 9.29
N PRO A 99 4.05 -1.93 8.60
CA PRO A 99 5.13 -0.96 8.73
C PRO A 99 4.61 0.45 8.40
N SER A 100 5.14 1.45 9.10
CA SER A 100 4.80 2.85 8.82
C SER A 100 5.19 3.21 7.39
N ALA A 101 4.19 3.52 6.58
CA ALA A 101 4.37 4.09 5.25
C ALA A 101 4.12 5.60 5.35
N VAL A 102 5.18 6.39 5.49
CA VAL A 102 5.05 7.83 5.71
C VAL A 102 4.47 8.51 4.47
N MET A 103 4.88 8.09 3.27
CA MET A 103 4.35 8.64 2.03
C MET A 103 2.90 8.20 1.79
N ALA A 104 2.66 6.90 1.60
CA ALA A 104 1.33 6.38 1.27
C ALA A 104 0.34 6.51 2.44
N GLY A 105 0.75 6.11 3.64
CA GLY A 105 -0.09 6.11 4.84
C GLY A 105 -0.34 7.53 5.35
N GLU A 106 0.69 8.21 5.86
CA GLU A 106 0.51 9.46 6.62
C GLU A 106 0.27 10.70 5.73
N LEU A 107 1.10 10.90 4.71
CA LEU A 107 1.05 12.13 3.89
C LEU A 107 -0.12 12.10 2.91
N VAL A 108 -0.29 10.98 2.19
CA VAL A 108 -1.41 10.79 1.25
C VAL A 108 -2.71 10.46 1.99
N GLY A 109 -2.65 9.67 3.07
CA GLY A 109 -3.81 9.34 3.91
C GLY A 109 -4.42 7.96 3.65
N TRP A 110 -3.67 7.01 3.07
CA TRP A 110 -4.14 5.64 2.84
C TRP A 110 -4.28 4.82 4.13
N ASP A 111 -3.73 5.31 5.25
CA ASP A 111 -3.93 4.76 6.60
C ASP A 111 -5.40 4.84 7.07
N ARG A 112 -6.22 5.66 6.38
CA ARG A 112 -7.67 5.70 6.58
C ARG A 112 -8.38 4.45 6.10
N GLY A 113 -7.80 3.74 5.11
CA GLY A 113 -8.29 2.48 4.59
C GLY A 113 -7.61 1.27 5.24
N MET A 114 -8.18 0.09 5.06
CA MET A 114 -7.69 -1.15 5.70
C MET A 114 -6.25 -1.54 5.29
N GLY A 115 -5.80 -1.14 4.09
CA GLY A 115 -4.50 -1.57 3.55
C GLY A 115 -3.29 -1.07 4.35
N TYR A 116 -3.37 0.15 4.90
CA TYR A 116 -2.29 0.82 5.65
C TYR A 116 -2.68 1.19 7.08
N ALA A 117 -3.88 0.84 7.53
CA ALA A 117 -4.27 1.03 8.91
C ALA A 117 -3.43 0.15 9.84
N HIS A 118 -2.85 0.75 10.89
CA HIS A 118 -2.10 0.03 11.91
C HIS A 118 -2.99 -0.99 12.64
N GLY A 119 -2.39 -2.14 12.93
CA GLY A 119 -3.01 -3.43 13.21
C GLY A 119 -3.62 -3.60 14.60
N PRO A 120 -3.75 -4.85 15.07
CA PRO A 120 -4.96 -5.38 15.71
C PRO A 120 -5.37 -4.73 17.03
N ASP A 121 -4.45 -4.05 17.70
CA ASP A 121 -4.75 -3.31 18.92
C ASP A 121 -5.58 -2.05 18.66
N ASN A 122 -5.55 -1.51 17.43
CA ASN A 122 -6.33 -0.36 17.03
C ASN A 122 -7.83 -0.71 16.94
N PRO A 123 -8.71 -0.14 17.79
CA PRO A 123 -10.15 -0.41 17.76
C PRO A 123 -10.79 -0.06 16.42
N ARG A 124 -10.32 1.02 15.76
CA ARG A 124 -10.82 1.42 14.44
C ARG A 124 -10.52 0.35 13.39
N PHE A 125 -9.33 -0.25 13.41
CA PHE A 125 -8.97 -1.31 12.46
C PHE A 125 -9.85 -2.55 12.67
N ARG A 126 -10.05 -2.98 13.91
CA ARG A 126 -10.92 -4.12 14.24
C ARG A 126 -12.35 -3.90 13.77
N GLU A 127 -12.89 -2.70 14.01
CA GLU A 127 -14.25 -2.37 13.59
C GLU A 127 -14.38 -2.26 12.08
N PHE A 128 -13.44 -1.59 11.40
CA PHE A 128 -13.40 -1.53 9.94
C PHE A 128 -13.37 -2.96 9.36
N ARG A 129 -12.48 -3.82 9.86
CA ARG A 129 -12.36 -5.21 9.39
C ARG A 129 -13.64 -6.00 9.63
N ARG A 130 -14.29 -5.83 10.78
CA ARG A 130 -15.57 -6.49 11.10
C ARG A 130 -16.66 -6.08 10.11
N LEU A 131 -16.83 -4.79 9.84
CA LEU A 131 -17.82 -4.27 8.90
C LEU A 131 -17.53 -4.73 7.46
N PHE A 132 -16.27 -4.66 7.03
CA PHE A 132 -15.88 -5.07 5.68
C PHE A 132 -16.14 -6.58 5.45
N GLN A 133 -15.83 -7.42 6.43
CA GLN A 133 -16.06 -8.86 6.37
C GLN A 133 -17.55 -9.22 6.26
N GLN A 134 -18.47 -8.37 6.69
CA GLN A 134 -19.91 -8.60 6.53
C GLN A 134 -20.35 -8.51 5.06
N SER A 135 -19.70 -7.65 4.27
CA SER A 135 -20.06 -7.43 2.85
C SER A 135 -19.28 -8.32 1.89
N ILE A 136 -18.05 -8.70 2.23
CA ILE A 136 -17.16 -9.47 1.34
C ILE A 136 -16.69 -10.82 1.94
N GLY A 137 -17.27 -11.23 3.06
CA GLY A 137 -16.98 -12.52 3.67
C GLY A 137 -17.54 -13.69 2.85
N SER A 138 -17.06 -14.91 3.12
CA SER A 138 -17.42 -16.12 2.36
C SER A 138 -18.93 -16.33 2.20
N ARG A 139 -19.72 -16.00 3.22
CA ARG A 139 -21.19 -16.09 3.16
C ARG A 139 -21.82 -14.99 2.32
N ALA A 140 -21.31 -13.76 2.41
CA ALA A 140 -21.82 -12.62 1.65
C ALA A 140 -21.56 -12.81 0.15
N CYS A 141 -20.38 -13.33 -0.22
CA CYS A 141 -20.06 -13.62 -1.61
C CYS A 141 -20.96 -14.68 -2.27
N LEU A 142 -21.66 -15.50 -1.48
CA LEU A 142 -22.64 -16.48 -1.98
C LEU A 142 -24.06 -15.90 -2.09
N ASP A 143 -24.26 -14.62 -1.77
CA ASP A 143 -25.55 -13.97 -1.92
C ASP A 143 -25.98 -13.94 -3.40
N PRO A 144 -27.19 -14.42 -3.74
CA PRO A 144 -27.66 -14.44 -5.14
C PRO A 144 -27.65 -13.08 -5.83
N HIS A 145 -27.85 -11.99 -5.08
CA HIS A 145 -27.80 -10.63 -5.63
C HIS A 145 -26.38 -10.25 -6.04
N ILE A 146 -25.38 -10.55 -5.20
CA ILE A 146 -23.97 -10.28 -5.50
C ILE A 146 -23.50 -11.11 -6.70
N LEU A 147 -23.85 -12.39 -6.75
CA LEU A 147 -23.52 -13.28 -7.87
C LEU A 147 -24.11 -12.77 -9.19
N ASN A 148 -25.38 -12.37 -9.20
CA ASN A 148 -26.04 -11.79 -10.37
C ASN A 148 -25.38 -10.48 -10.83
N ILE A 149 -24.91 -9.64 -9.90
CA ILE A 149 -24.15 -8.42 -10.24
C ILE A 149 -22.83 -8.78 -10.93
N GLN A 150 -22.09 -9.76 -10.39
CA GLN A 150 -20.82 -10.23 -10.96
C GLN A 150 -21.02 -10.84 -12.36
N GLU A 151 -22.03 -11.67 -12.53
CA GLU A 151 -22.36 -12.30 -13.82
C GLU A 151 -22.68 -11.24 -14.88
N LYS A 152 -23.53 -10.25 -14.54
CA LYS A 152 -23.86 -9.14 -15.44
C LYS A 152 -22.64 -8.34 -15.86
N GLU A 153 -21.73 -8.02 -14.92
CA GLU A 153 -20.51 -7.28 -15.27
C GLU A 153 -19.54 -8.15 -16.07
N THR A 154 -19.49 -9.46 -15.81
CA THR A 154 -18.71 -10.41 -16.61
C THR A 154 -19.20 -10.47 -18.06
N HIS A 155 -20.51 -10.49 -18.29
CA HIS A 155 -21.09 -10.39 -19.62
C HIS A 155 -20.71 -9.07 -20.32
N ARG A 156 -20.76 -7.94 -19.60
CA ARG A 156 -20.34 -6.63 -20.13
C ARG A 156 -18.86 -6.63 -20.50
N LEU A 157 -18.00 -7.19 -19.65
CA LEU A 157 -16.56 -7.32 -19.90
C LEU A 157 -16.29 -8.14 -21.17
N MET A 158 -16.93 -9.30 -21.32
CA MET A 158 -16.77 -10.14 -22.51
C MET A 158 -17.21 -9.40 -23.79
N LEU A 159 -18.33 -8.67 -23.74
CA LEU A 159 -18.78 -7.85 -24.87
C LEU A 159 -17.81 -6.70 -25.20
N ARG A 160 -17.22 -6.05 -24.20
CA ARG A 160 -16.19 -5.00 -24.41
C ARG A 160 -14.95 -5.58 -25.08
N MET A 161 -14.46 -6.72 -24.61
CA MET A 161 -13.31 -7.41 -25.21
C MET A 161 -13.59 -7.84 -26.65
N LEU A 162 -14.80 -8.30 -26.96
CA LEU A 162 -15.19 -8.70 -28.32
C LEU A 162 -15.25 -7.50 -29.28
N ARG A 163 -15.76 -6.35 -28.81
CA ARG A 163 -15.90 -5.14 -29.62
C ARG A 163 -14.59 -4.40 -29.84
N ASP A 164 -13.71 -4.39 -28.84
CA ASP A 164 -12.45 -3.66 -28.89
C ASP A 164 -11.30 -4.50 -28.28
N PRO A 165 -10.83 -5.54 -28.98
CA PRO A 165 -9.79 -6.42 -28.46
C PRO A 165 -8.43 -5.72 -28.27
N LYS A 166 -8.21 -4.56 -28.93
CA LYS A 166 -6.94 -3.82 -28.85
C LYS A 166 -6.70 -3.23 -27.46
N ASN A 167 -7.75 -2.89 -26.73
CA ASN A 167 -7.68 -2.32 -25.38
C ASN A 167 -7.83 -3.37 -24.26
N PHE A 168 -7.26 -4.57 -24.47
CA PHE A 168 -7.40 -5.71 -23.55
C PHE A 168 -7.10 -5.38 -22.08
N TYR A 169 -6.05 -4.62 -21.78
CA TYR A 169 -5.68 -4.27 -20.40
C TYR A 169 -6.58 -3.22 -19.74
N ARG A 170 -7.33 -2.47 -20.54
CA ARG A 170 -8.22 -1.43 -20.05
C ARG A 170 -9.54 -2.02 -19.55
N HIS A 171 -10.11 -2.96 -20.32
CA HIS A 171 -11.45 -3.50 -20.01
C HIS A 171 -11.57 -4.13 -18.61
N PRO A 172 -10.64 -4.98 -18.13
CA PRO A 172 -10.72 -5.54 -16.79
C PRO A 172 -10.62 -4.47 -15.69
N ARG A 173 -9.84 -3.41 -15.90
CA ARG A 173 -9.71 -2.31 -14.92
C ARG A 173 -11.03 -1.56 -14.78
N GLU A 174 -11.61 -1.17 -15.91
CA GLU A 174 -12.91 -0.48 -15.93
C GLU A 174 -14.02 -1.36 -15.36
N SER A 175 -14.07 -2.64 -15.72
CA SER A 175 -15.08 -3.57 -15.21
C SER A 175 -14.93 -3.84 -13.72
N THR A 176 -13.70 -3.90 -13.20
CA THR A 176 -13.46 -4.04 -11.75
C THR A 176 -13.93 -2.78 -11.00
N GLY A 177 -13.60 -1.59 -11.52
CA GLY A 177 -14.09 -0.33 -10.95
C GLY A 177 -15.61 -0.24 -10.95
N ALA A 178 -16.25 -0.60 -12.06
CA ALA A 178 -17.71 -0.63 -12.20
C ALA A 178 -18.37 -1.61 -11.22
N LEU A 179 -17.80 -2.81 -11.08
CA LEU A 179 -18.29 -3.81 -10.14
C LEU A 179 -18.24 -3.31 -8.69
N ILE A 180 -17.10 -2.75 -8.28
CA ILE A 180 -16.92 -2.23 -6.91
C ILE A 180 -17.87 -1.07 -6.64
N LEU A 181 -17.99 -0.11 -7.57
CA LEU A 181 -18.92 1.02 -7.44
C LEU A 181 -20.38 0.55 -7.31
N ARG A 182 -20.75 -0.49 -8.07
CA ARG A 182 -22.09 -1.08 -7.99
C ARG A 182 -22.33 -1.80 -6.66
N LEU A 183 -21.36 -2.57 -6.16
CA LEU A 183 -21.49 -3.28 -4.89
C LEU A 183 -21.49 -2.35 -3.69
N ALA A 184 -20.66 -1.31 -3.70
CA ALA A 184 -20.50 -0.40 -2.56
C ALA A 184 -21.55 0.73 -2.53
N TYR A 185 -21.90 1.29 -3.69
CA TYR A 185 -22.72 2.50 -3.79
C TYR A 185 -24.03 2.28 -4.57
N GLY A 186 -24.26 1.10 -5.14
CA GLY A 186 -25.39 0.87 -6.04
C GLY A 186 -25.28 1.64 -7.36
N TYR A 187 -24.10 2.20 -7.67
CA TYR A 187 -23.89 3.02 -8.86
C TYR A 187 -23.84 2.16 -10.12
N GLU A 188 -24.70 2.46 -11.09
CA GLU A 188 -24.69 1.80 -12.37
C GLU A 188 -23.87 2.61 -13.38
N VAL A 189 -22.66 2.11 -13.66
CA VAL A 189 -21.80 2.68 -14.70
C VAL A 189 -22.51 2.59 -16.05
N ALA A 190 -22.69 3.74 -16.68
CA ALA A 190 -23.28 3.81 -18.01
C ALA A 190 -22.45 2.96 -18.98
N SER A 191 -23.12 2.09 -19.75
CA SER A 191 -22.41 1.33 -20.77
C SER A 191 -21.78 2.30 -21.77
N SER A 192 -20.54 2.00 -22.19
CA SER A 192 -19.71 2.80 -23.12
C SER A 192 -20.34 3.07 -24.49
N ALA A 193 -21.61 2.69 -24.70
CA ALA A 193 -22.43 3.07 -25.84
C ALA A 193 -23.08 4.46 -25.67
N SER A 194 -23.12 5.02 -24.46
CA SER A 194 -23.79 6.31 -24.16
C SER A 194 -22.86 7.41 -23.65
N ALA A 195 -21.63 7.06 -23.26
CA ALA A 195 -20.56 8.00 -22.99
C ALA A 195 -19.68 8.05 -24.24
N ASP A 196 -19.47 9.25 -24.79
CA ASP A 196 -18.59 9.49 -25.93
C ASP A 196 -17.34 8.62 -25.85
N ALA A 197 -17.04 7.90 -26.93
CA ALA A 197 -16.16 6.73 -27.04
C ALA A 197 -14.68 6.93 -26.63
N GLY A 198 -14.34 7.98 -25.89
CA GLY A 198 -13.02 8.24 -25.31
C GLY A 198 -13.01 8.51 -23.80
N THR A 199 -14.12 8.89 -23.16
CA THR A 199 -14.03 9.59 -21.86
C THR A 199 -14.17 8.70 -20.62
N GLY A 200 -14.70 7.48 -20.75
CA GLY A 200 -14.94 6.58 -19.60
C GLY A 200 -15.94 7.17 -18.59
N ASP A 201 -16.33 6.38 -17.59
CA ASP A 201 -17.18 6.87 -16.51
C ASP A 201 -16.36 7.73 -15.54
N ALA A 202 -16.90 8.89 -15.13
CA ALA A 202 -16.17 9.85 -14.33
C ALA A 202 -15.73 9.28 -12.97
N LEU A 203 -16.58 8.47 -12.31
CA LEU A 203 -16.24 7.87 -11.02
C LEU A 203 -15.22 6.74 -11.19
N VAL A 204 -15.36 5.93 -12.25
CA VAL A 204 -14.37 4.89 -12.57
C VAL A 204 -13.00 5.52 -12.79
N ARG A 205 -12.92 6.62 -13.55
CA ARG A 205 -11.69 7.35 -13.80
C ARG A 205 -11.08 7.94 -12.52
N THR A 206 -11.90 8.51 -11.63
CA THR A 206 -11.41 9.02 -10.34
C THR A 206 -10.75 7.89 -9.51
N VAL A 207 -11.38 6.71 -9.47
CA VAL A 207 -10.81 5.53 -8.80
C VAL A 207 -9.50 5.11 -9.46
N GLU A 208 -9.44 5.04 -10.79
CA GLU A 208 -8.21 4.67 -11.51
C GLU A 208 -7.05 5.64 -11.25
N VAL A 209 -7.31 6.94 -11.24
CA VAL A 209 -6.31 7.97 -10.93
C VAL A 209 -5.77 7.80 -9.51
N ALA A 210 -6.66 7.65 -8.52
CA ALA A 210 -6.26 7.46 -7.14
C ALA A 210 -5.47 6.15 -6.93
N MET A 211 -5.88 5.05 -7.57
CA MET A 211 -5.19 3.76 -7.51
C MET A 211 -3.84 3.77 -8.23
N HIS A 212 -3.68 4.56 -9.28
CA HIS A 212 -2.37 4.78 -9.90
C HIS A 212 -1.45 5.58 -8.96
N GLY A 213 -1.98 6.63 -8.31
CA GLY A 213 -1.26 7.38 -7.28
C GLY A 213 -0.82 6.48 -6.11
N PHE A 214 -1.71 5.59 -5.66
CA PHE A 214 -1.43 4.57 -4.66
C PHE A 214 -0.30 3.63 -5.05
N ALA A 215 -0.33 3.09 -6.28
CA ALA A 215 0.71 2.16 -6.76
C ALA A 215 2.09 2.82 -6.71
N LYS A 216 2.18 4.10 -7.11
CA LYS A 216 3.42 4.87 -7.04
C LYS A 216 3.85 5.20 -5.61
N ALA A 217 2.91 5.58 -4.74
CA ALA A 217 3.21 5.92 -3.34
C ALA A 217 3.62 4.68 -2.51
N SER A 218 3.15 3.50 -2.90
CA SER A 218 3.41 2.23 -2.23
C SER A 218 4.67 1.51 -2.74
N GLU A 219 5.31 2.03 -3.79
CA GLU A 219 6.49 1.42 -4.40
C GLU A 219 7.70 1.52 -3.45
N PRO A 220 8.30 0.38 -3.05
CA PRO A 220 9.43 0.38 -2.13
C PRO A 220 10.61 1.20 -2.65
N GLY A 221 11.04 2.20 -1.88
CA GLY A 221 12.17 3.06 -2.23
C GLY A 221 11.86 4.19 -3.21
N ALA A 222 10.62 4.34 -3.68
CA ALA A 222 10.23 5.46 -4.54
C ALA A 222 10.35 6.83 -3.83
N PHE A 223 10.16 6.86 -2.51
CA PHE A 223 10.27 8.06 -1.71
C PHE A 223 11.21 7.85 -0.52
N LEU A 224 12.23 8.72 -0.40
CA LEU A 224 13.19 8.65 0.71
C LEU A 224 12.54 8.85 2.09
N VAL A 225 11.36 9.47 2.15
CA VAL A 225 10.63 9.71 3.40
C VAL A 225 10.20 8.42 4.10
N ASP A 226 10.03 7.32 3.36
CA ASP A 226 9.67 6.02 3.96
C ASP A 226 10.87 5.38 4.68
N ASN A 227 12.09 5.62 4.20
CA ASN A 227 13.32 5.19 4.87
C ASN A 227 13.76 6.17 5.96
N PHE A 228 13.53 7.47 5.75
CA PHE A 228 13.91 8.55 6.65
C PHE A 228 12.70 9.41 7.03
N PRO A 229 11.88 8.98 8.01
CA PRO A 229 10.65 9.68 8.40
C PRO A 229 10.86 11.16 8.78
N ALA A 230 12.05 11.52 9.27
CA ALA A 230 12.41 12.89 9.62
C ALA A 230 12.25 13.87 8.44
N LEU A 231 12.36 13.40 7.19
CA LEU A 231 12.17 14.23 6.00
C LEU A 231 10.77 14.86 5.92
N ARG A 232 9.77 14.29 6.61
CA ARG A 232 8.42 14.88 6.67
C ARG A 232 8.40 16.27 7.32
N TYR A 233 9.33 16.56 8.23
CA TYR A 233 9.40 17.85 8.92
C TYR A 233 10.23 18.90 8.18
N VAL A 234 10.99 18.51 7.17
CA VAL A 234 11.87 19.43 6.43
C VAL A 234 11.03 20.45 5.64
N PRO A 235 11.29 21.76 5.74
CA PRO A 235 10.56 22.77 4.96
C PRO A 235 10.60 22.52 3.45
N GLU A 236 9.50 22.81 2.75
CA GLU A 236 9.37 22.56 1.30
C GLU A 236 10.43 23.27 0.47
N TRP A 237 10.88 24.47 0.88
CA TRP A 237 11.89 25.23 0.16
C TRP A 237 13.25 24.51 0.14
N ILE A 238 13.64 23.84 1.24
CA ILE A 238 14.87 23.04 1.30
C ILE A 238 14.75 21.82 0.39
N LEU A 239 13.61 21.13 0.46
CA LEU A 239 13.37 19.94 -0.36
C LEU A 239 13.44 20.26 -1.85
N ARG A 240 12.87 21.40 -2.26
CA ARG A 240 12.93 21.89 -3.64
C ARG A 240 14.35 22.21 -4.08
N LEU A 241 15.18 22.80 -3.22
CA LEU A 241 16.60 23.03 -3.50
C LEU A 241 17.37 21.73 -3.71
N CYS A 242 17.00 20.66 -3.01
CA CYS A 242 17.54 19.31 -3.20
C CYS A 242 16.90 18.52 -4.35
N GLY A 243 16.09 19.17 -5.20
CA GLY A 243 15.42 18.53 -6.34
C GLY A 243 14.25 17.61 -5.97
N SER A 244 13.79 17.64 -4.73
CA SER A 244 12.69 16.82 -4.24
C SER A 244 11.38 17.60 -4.15
N ASN A 245 10.30 17.04 -4.69
CA ASN A 245 8.96 17.65 -4.65
C ASN A 245 7.90 16.71 -4.06
N PHE A 246 8.32 15.73 -3.23
CA PHE A 246 7.41 14.69 -2.74
C PHE A 246 6.23 15.24 -1.95
N LYS A 247 6.38 16.35 -1.23
CA LYS A 247 5.27 16.99 -0.48
C LYS A 247 4.17 17.52 -1.39
N ALA A 248 4.51 18.10 -2.53
CA ALA A 248 3.51 18.54 -3.50
C ALA A 248 2.83 17.34 -4.18
N VAL A 249 3.59 16.30 -4.50
CA VAL A 249 3.06 15.03 -5.02
C VAL A 249 2.09 14.39 -4.02
N ALA A 250 2.45 14.35 -2.74
CA ALA A 250 1.59 13.81 -1.68
C ALA A 250 0.28 14.61 -1.55
N ARG A 251 0.34 15.95 -1.63
CA ARG A 251 -0.86 16.81 -1.62
C ARG A 251 -1.79 16.53 -2.80
N GLN A 252 -1.23 16.33 -3.99
CA GLN A 252 -2.02 15.98 -5.18
C GLN A 252 -2.68 14.61 -5.02
N MET A 253 -1.90 13.59 -4.64
CA MET A 253 -2.42 12.24 -4.40
C MET A 253 -3.46 12.20 -3.27
N ARG A 254 -3.30 13.04 -2.23
CA ARG A 254 -4.28 13.17 -1.15
C ARG A 254 -5.60 13.73 -1.66
N LYS A 255 -5.56 14.75 -2.52
CA LYS A 255 -6.76 15.29 -3.15
C LYS A 255 -7.47 14.24 -4.00
N GLU A 256 -6.72 13.46 -4.78
CA GLU A 256 -7.26 12.36 -5.58
C GLU A 256 -7.88 11.25 -4.71
N LEU A 257 -7.26 10.94 -3.57
CA LEU A 257 -7.81 10.01 -2.58
C LEU A 257 -9.10 10.54 -1.93
N ASP A 258 -9.14 11.82 -1.57
CA ASP A 258 -10.33 12.46 -1.01
C ASP A 258 -11.48 12.45 -2.04
N GLU A 259 -11.21 12.80 -3.29
CA GLU A 259 -12.20 12.72 -4.39
C GLU A 259 -12.71 11.28 -4.61
N MET A 260 -11.84 10.27 -4.50
CA MET A 260 -12.22 8.86 -4.61
C MET A 260 -13.19 8.42 -3.50
N TYR A 261 -13.05 8.94 -2.28
CA TYR A 261 -13.97 8.65 -1.19
C TYR A 261 -15.26 9.48 -1.26
N ASP A 262 -15.12 10.78 -1.51
CA ASP A 262 -16.20 11.74 -1.34
C ASP A 262 -17.19 11.72 -2.51
N LEU A 263 -16.73 11.56 -3.77
CA LEU A 263 -17.62 11.64 -4.93
C LEU A 263 -18.65 10.48 -4.97
N PRO A 264 -18.28 9.21 -4.80
CA PRO A 264 -19.26 8.13 -4.77
C PRO A 264 -20.19 8.21 -3.54
N PHE A 265 -19.68 8.69 -2.40
CA PHE A 265 -20.48 8.90 -1.20
C PHE A 265 -21.50 10.04 -1.38
N ALA A 266 -21.09 11.15 -1.99
CA ALA A 266 -21.94 12.28 -2.34
C ALA A 266 -23.06 11.86 -3.30
N PHE A 267 -22.76 10.98 -4.27
CA PHE A 267 -23.76 10.40 -5.17
C PHE A 267 -24.89 9.70 -4.39
N VAL A 268 -24.54 8.80 -3.45
CA VAL A 268 -25.57 8.08 -2.67
C VAL A 268 -26.37 8.99 -1.74
N THR A 269 -25.70 9.96 -1.10
CA THR A 269 -26.37 10.87 -0.16
C THR A 269 -27.31 11.84 -0.87
N SER A 270 -26.91 12.36 -2.04
CA SER A 270 -27.77 13.19 -2.90
C SER A 270 -28.99 12.42 -3.42
N ALA A 271 -28.83 11.15 -3.79
CA ALA A 271 -29.92 10.28 -4.22
C ALA A 271 -30.92 9.95 -3.08
N LYS A 272 -30.43 9.82 -1.83
CA LYS A 272 -31.27 9.59 -0.64
C LYS A 272 -32.04 10.83 -0.18
N GLY A 273 -31.68 12.03 -0.63
CA GLY A 273 -32.44 13.27 -0.36
C GLY A 273 -33.87 13.29 -0.90
N GLY A 274 -34.25 12.31 -1.74
CA GLY A 274 -35.62 12.09 -2.22
C GLY A 274 -36.37 10.93 -1.57
N ILE A 275 -35.76 10.19 -0.62
CA ILE A 275 -36.42 9.08 0.06
C ILE A 275 -36.83 9.55 1.45
N VAL A 276 -38.08 10.00 1.55
CA VAL A 276 -38.80 10.15 2.82
C VAL A 276 -38.83 8.77 3.47
N LEU A 277 -38.07 8.60 4.54
CA LEU A 277 -38.17 7.44 5.42
C LEU A 277 -39.50 7.56 6.17
N TRP A 278 -40.40 6.60 5.94
CA TRP A 278 -41.62 6.40 6.71
C TRP A 278 -41.30 5.87 8.11
#